data_AF-A0A1M6CB99-F1
#
_entry.id   AF-A0A1M6CB99-F1
#
_cell.length_a   1.000
_cell.length_b   1.000
_cell.length_c   1.000
_cell.angle_alpha   90.00
_cell.angle_beta   90.00
_cell.angle_gamma   90.00
#
_symmetry.space_group_name_H-M   'P 1'
#
loop_
_entity.id
_entity.type
_entity.pdbx_description
1 polymer ?
#
loop_
_entity_poly.entity_id
_entity_poly.type
_entity_poly.pdbx_seq_one_letter_code
_entity_poly.pdbx_strand_id
1 'polypeptide(L)'
;MDRTVSLLIISPYKQLSEMIKEIVAVRSDITADIYVGNLEEALAITRNLDLSCYDGIVSRGGTALQLKKNTQLPVYDIGLSGMDVLRSLRLAQGFNDKIAVVGFETITNPAKKVCEILQYNTPIYTVTSGDESFQCLESLKSEGVNVVVCDVITAHHAILFNMNPILITSGYDTIQNTLDEAVYYSLITKDDRLKKNTLFKLQQKNPYPCMVFDDKGDIFFSSFSDKQNYINLYLQAHYDELKMMNESSFERIIKNKLVIISVKHNNNYMFVYARISDNVNLRRINAIHIISSEHIENTQDEYYCSHTIGSTINILKKYSDTSASIIIRGEVGTGKDKAALMLHRQGKYSKNLFYQIDCANMTNKDWGYLLRHHDSPLSHNKRTIYFRNINSIDNSIFIKLLATIIDTNLNVRNQLIFSVISTKSAEEDDNKYISELLDNISCVSIYLPSLKERSEDIPILTSFYINRFNLSLGKQIIGFEPKALQVLTKFPWERNLSQLQRIVRELMLLTDTSYISYENTMTILHKETAVWNDTTTGYGGNLDLNQTLSKITYDVIRLVLKEEHNNHTNTAYRLGISRSTLWRILKAHQTED
;
A
#
# COMPACT_ATOMS: atom_id res chain seq x y z
N MET A 1 -16.04 -38.36 32.83
CA MET A 1 -14.93 -37.40 32.94
C MET A 1 -15.50 -36.17 33.61
N ASP A 2 -15.21 -36.00 34.89
CA ASP A 2 -15.68 -34.88 35.70
C ASP A 2 -15.11 -33.58 35.13
N ARG A 3 -15.90 -32.90 34.30
CA ARG A 3 -15.52 -31.60 33.72
C ARG A 3 -15.94 -30.52 34.71
N THR A 4 -15.02 -30.14 35.57
CA THR A 4 -15.21 -29.01 36.48
C THR A 4 -15.15 -27.69 35.70
N VAL A 5 -16.00 -26.74 36.09
CA VAL A 5 -16.09 -25.39 35.52
C VAL A 5 -15.49 -24.39 36.50
N SER A 6 -14.57 -23.55 36.00
CA SER A 6 -13.96 -22.48 36.79
C SER A 6 -14.77 -21.19 36.70
N LEU A 7 -15.36 -20.71 37.79
CA LEU A 7 -16.21 -19.51 37.79
C LEU A 7 -15.63 -18.40 38.67
N LEU A 8 -15.60 -17.17 38.17
CA LEU A 8 -15.32 -15.99 38.97
C LEU A 8 -16.64 -15.41 39.46
N ILE A 9 -16.85 -15.35 40.77
CA ILE A 9 -18.09 -14.85 41.35
C ILE A 9 -17.84 -13.52 42.04
N ILE A 10 -18.51 -12.47 41.58
CA ILE A 10 -18.42 -11.13 42.18
C ILE A 10 -19.79 -10.75 42.74
N SER A 11 -19.91 -10.83 44.07
CA SER A 11 -21.14 -10.53 44.79
C SER A 11 -21.19 -9.05 45.20
N PRO A 12 -22.27 -8.30 44.92
CA PRO A 12 -22.35 -6.88 45.29
C PRO A 12 -22.47 -6.64 46.80
N TYR A 13 -22.83 -7.67 47.58
CA TYR A 13 -23.00 -7.59 49.02
C TYR A 13 -22.64 -8.92 49.68
N LYS A 14 -22.30 -8.85 50.97
CA LYS A 14 -21.72 -9.97 51.72
C LYS A 14 -22.67 -11.16 51.85
N GLN A 15 -23.97 -10.95 52.11
CA GLN A 15 -24.91 -12.07 52.29
C GLN A 15 -25.03 -12.95 51.03
N LEU A 16 -25.02 -12.36 49.83
CA LEU A 16 -25.03 -13.14 48.59
C LEU A 16 -23.79 -14.01 48.46
N SER A 17 -22.62 -13.47 48.83
CA SER A 17 -21.36 -14.21 48.78
C SER A 17 -21.36 -15.41 49.74
N GLU A 18 -22.01 -15.29 50.90
CA GLU A 18 -22.14 -16.37 51.88
C GLU A 18 -23.09 -17.46 51.37
N MET A 19 -24.26 -17.09 50.84
CA MET A 19 -25.19 -18.05 50.23
C MET A 19 -24.56 -18.80 49.06
N ILE A 20 -23.81 -18.11 48.20
CA ILE A 20 -23.11 -18.76 47.09
C ILE A 20 -22.01 -19.70 47.60
N LYS A 21 -21.25 -19.32 48.64
CA LYS A 21 -20.25 -20.20 49.25
C LYS A 21 -20.87 -21.50 49.76
N GLU A 22 -22.02 -21.42 50.41
CA GLU A 22 -22.76 -22.60 50.89
C GLU A 22 -23.20 -23.51 49.73
N ILE A 23 -23.76 -22.92 48.66
CA ILE A 23 -24.21 -23.67 47.47
C ILE A 23 -23.03 -24.34 46.77
N VAL A 24 -21.93 -23.60 46.57
CA VAL A 24 -20.73 -24.10 45.89
C VAL A 24 -20.03 -25.19 46.71
N ALA A 25 -20.04 -25.10 48.05
CA ALA A 25 -19.41 -26.11 48.91
C ALA A 25 -20.02 -27.52 48.76
N VAL A 26 -21.27 -27.62 48.35
CA VAL A 26 -21.98 -28.90 48.14
C VAL A 26 -21.84 -29.40 46.70
N ARG A 27 -21.28 -28.59 45.80
CA ARG A 27 -21.16 -28.85 44.36
C ARG A 27 -19.75 -29.28 43.98
N SER A 28 -19.61 -30.46 43.38
CA SER A 28 -18.33 -30.99 42.88
C SER A 28 -18.00 -30.56 41.44
N ASP A 29 -18.96 -29.96 40.73
CA ASP A 29 -18.86 -29.56 39.33
C ASP A 29 -18.33 -28.13 39.13
N ILE A 30 -18.23 -27.34 40.21
CA ILE A 30 -17.82 -25.93 40.19
C ILE A 30 -16.57 -25.71 41.04
N THR A 31 -15.57 -25.03 40.47
CA THR A 31 -14.50 -24.38 41.22
C THR A 31 -14.71 -22.88 41.13
N ALA A 32 -14.95 -22.19 42.25
CA ALA A 32 -15.28 -20.77 42.22
C ALA A 32 -14.38 -19.91 43.13
N ASP A 33 -13.91 -18.80 42.58
CA ASP A 33 -13.29 -17.73 43.37
C ASP A 33 -14.33 -16.64 43.64
N ILE A 34 -14.59 -16.36 44.92
CA ILE A 34 -15.71 -15.52 45.36
C ILE A 34 -15.18 -14.24 45.99
N TYR A 35 -15.48 -13.11 45.35
CA TYR A 35 -15.14 -11.76 45.81
C TYR A 35 -16.40 -10.94 46.12
N VAL A 36 -16.24 -9.95 47.00
CA VAL A 36 -17.28 -8.94 47.27
C VAL A 36 -16.85 -7.64 46.62
N GLY A 37 -17.72 -7.07 45.80
CA GLY A 37 -17.49 -5.78 45.13
C GLY A 37 -18.68 -5.36 44.30
N ASN A 38 -19.01 -4.06 44.33
CA ASN A 38 -20.10 -3.49 43.54
C ASN A 38 -19.57 -2.64 42.38
N LEU A 39 -20.32 -2.56 41.26
CA LEU A 39 -20.05 -1.66 40.13
C LEU A 39 -18.56 -1.49 39.76
N GLU A 40 -17.93 -0.37 40.12
CA GLU A 40 -16.54 -0.05 39.79
C GLU A 40 -15.52 -0.92 40.54
N GLU A 41 -15.82 -1.33 41.78
CA GLU A 41 -14.98 -2.24 42.56
C GLU A 41 -14.87 -3.60 41.86
N ALA A 42 -15.97 -4.07 41.28
CA ALA A 42 -15.99 -5.31 40.49
C ALA A 42 -15.10 -5.21 39.24
N LEU A 43 -15.07 -4.04 38.58
CA LEU A 43 -14.18 -3.79 37.46
C LEU A 43 -12.71 -3.73 37.90
N ALA A 44 -12.43 -3.15 39.08
CA ALA A 44 -11.07 -3.14 39.62
C ALA A 44 -10.56 -4.56 39.92
N ILE A 45 -11.42 -5.42 40.49
CA ILE A 45 -11.10 -6.82 40.77
C ILE A 45 -10.79 -7.59 39.47
N THR A 46 -11.62 -7.44 38.44
CA THR A 46 -11.40 -8.14 37.16
C THR A 46 -10.17 -7.67 36.39
N ARG A 47 -9.72 -6.41 36.57
CA ARG A 47 -8.48 -5.90 35.97
C ARG A 47 -7.21 -6.44 36.61
N ASN A 48 -7.28 -6.77 37.91
CA ASN A 48 -6.13 -7.27 38.66
C ASN A 48 -5.96 -8.80 38.59
N LEU A 49 -6.95 -9.51 38.02
CA LEU A 49 -6.96 -10.97 37.90
C LEU A 49 -6.71 -11.41 36.46
N ASP A 50 -6.04 -12.55 36.29
CA ASP A 50 -5.92 -13.20 34.98
C ASP A 50 -7.24 -13.90 34.64
N LEU A 51 -8.07 -13.22 33.85
CA LEU A 51 -9.36 -13.73 33.41
C LEU A 51 -9.25 -14.98 32.52
N SER A 52 -8.06 -15.35 32.04
CA SER A 52 -7.88 -16.55 31.21
C SER A 52 -8.05 -17.87 31.98
N CYS A 53 -8.06 -17.81 33.32
CA CYS A 53 -8.24 -18.97 34.20
C CYS A 53 -9.71 -19.31 34.49
N TYR A 54 -10.66 -18.47 34.07
CA TYR A 54 -12.09 -18.65 34.36
C TYR A 54 -12.88 -18.95 33.09
N ASP A 55 -13.85 -19.86 33.21
CA ASP A 55 -14.81 -20.23 32.18
C ASP A 55 -16.00 -19.24 32.14
N GLY A 56 -16.25 -18.48 33.21
CA GLY A 56 -17.31 -17.46 33.22
C GLY A 56 -17.34 -16.62 34.49
N ILE A 57 -18.08 -15.52 34.44
CA ILE A 57 -18.27 -14.61 35.56
C ILE A 57 -19.73 -14.68 36.03
N VAL A 58 -19.97 -14.81 37.33
CA VAL A 58 -21.31 -14.75 37.92
C VAL A 58 -21.41 -13.50 38.80
N SER A 59 -22.40 -12.67 38.56
CA SER A 59 -22.65 -11.47 39.36
C SER A 59 -24.15 -11.14 39.40
N ARG A 60 -24.54 -9.97 39.91
CA ARG A 60 -25.94 -9.58 40.08
C ARG A 60 -26.22 -8.15 39.63
N GLY A 61 -27.31 -7.96 38.89
CA GLY A 61 -27.92 -6.67 38.57
C GLY A 61 -26.96 -5.69 37.89
N GLY A 62 -26.89 -4.45 38.40
CA GLY A 62 -26.06 -3.39 37.82
C GLY A 62 -24.57 -3.78 37.70
N THR A 63 -24.03 -4.54 38.65
CA THR A 63 -22.64 -5.03 38.60
C THR A 63 -22.45 -6.04 37.46
N ALA A 64 -23.40 -6.96 37.26
CA ALA A 64 -23.35 -7.91 36.14
C ALA A 64 -23.43 -7.17 34.78
N LEU A 65 -24.27 -6.14 34.69
CA LEU A 65 -24.44 -5.35 33.46
C LEU A 65 -23.18 -4.53 33.12
N GLN A 66 -22.50 -4.00 34.14
CA GLN A 66 -21.19 -3.34 33.99
C GLN A 66 -20.12 -4.32 33.49
N LEU A 67 -20.06 -5.53 34.07
CA LEU A 67 -19.10 -6.57 33.67
C LEU A 67 -19.35 -7.06 32.24
N LYS A 68 -20.61 -7.21 31.82
CA LYS A 68 -20.99 -7.57 30.44
C LYS A 68 -20.44 -6.60 29.40
N LYS A 69 -20.35 -5.32 29.72
CA LYS A 69 -19.86 -4.27 28.79
C LYS A 69 -18.34 -4.22 28.70
N ASN A 70 -17.63 -4.66 29.72
CA ASN A 70 -16.19 -4.42 29.87
C ASN A 70 -15.33 -5.69 29.85
N THR A 71 -15.93 -6.88 29.76
CA THR A 71 -15.20 -8.16 29.76
C THR A 71 -15.59 -9.02 28.55
N GLN A 72 -14.66 -9.85 28.07
CA GLN A 72 -14.89 -10.78 26.97
C GLN A 72 -15.40 -12.16 27.45
N LEU A 73 -15.39 -12.40 28.76
CA LEU A 73 -15.94 -13.62 29.36
C LEU A 73 -17.47 -13.54 29.41
N PRO A 74 -18.18 -14.69 29.34
CA PRO A 74 -19.62 -14.71 29.56
C PRO A 74 -19.91 -14.27 30.99
N VAL A 75 -20.86 -13.37 31.14
CA VAL A 75 -21.32 -12.92 32.46
C VAL A 75 -22.75 -13.39 32.68
N TYR A 76 -22.93 -14.22 33.69
CA TYR A 76 -24.22 -14.75 34.13
C TYR A 76 -24.76 -13.85 35.24
N ASP A 77 -25.95 -13.31 35.01
CA ASP A 77 -26.60 -12.40 35.94
C ASP A 77 -27.57 -13.17 36.83
N ILE A 78 -27.34 -13.13 38.15
CA ILE A 78 -28.25 -13.66 39.14
C ILE A 78 -29.47 -12.75 39.15
N GLY A 79 -30.50 -13.17 38.43
CA GLY A 79 -31.74 -12.42 38.31
C GLY A 79 -32.51 -12.30 39.64
N LEU A 80 -33.71 -11.73 39.51
CA LEU A 80 -34.70 -11.69 40.57
C LEU A 80 -35.94 -12.46 40.13
N SER A 81 -36.38 -13.40 40.97
CA SER A 81 -37.66 -14.06 40.77
C SER A 81 -38.81 -13.22 41.34
N GLY A 82 -40.03 -13.44 40.83
CA GLY A 82 -41.23 -12.83 41.43
C GLY A 82 -41.41 -13.20 42.91
N MET A 83 -40.94 -14.40 43.30
CA MET A 83 -40.98 -14.87 44.69
C MET A 83 -40.05 -14.09 45.61
N ASP A 84 -38.87 -13.68 45.12
CA ASP A 84 -37.91 -12.86 45.88
C ASP A 84 -38.49 -11.48 46.20
N VAL A 85 -39.15 -10.89 45.21
CA VAL A 85 -39.82 -9.60 45.35
C VAL A 85 -41.03 -9.73 46.27
N LEU A 86 -41.84 -10.78 46.09
CA LEU A 86 -42.98 -11.06 46.96
C LEU A 86 -42.57 -11.21 48.43
N ARG A 87 -41.49 -11.96 48.70
CA ARG A 87 -40.96 -12.13 50.06
C ARG A 87 -40.59 -10.77 50.67
N SER A 88 -39.90 -9.93 49.91
CA SER A 88 -39.46 -8.61 50.35
C SER A 88 -40.64 -7.65 50.60
N LEU A 89 -41.63 -7.65 49.70
CA LEU A 89 -42.88 -6.89 49.86
C LEU A 89 -43.69 -7.36 51.08
N ARG A 90 -43.78 -8.68 51.29
CA ARG A 90 -44.50 -9.25 52.44
C ARG A 90 -43.83 -8.89 53.77
N LEU A 91 -42.50 -8.86 53.81
CA LEU A 91 -41.75 -8.37 54.97
C LEU A 91 -42.02 -6.88 55.21
N ALA A 92 -42.09 -6.06 54.15
CA ALA A 92 -42.40 -4.65 54.26
C ALA A 92 -43.80 -4.37 54.82
N GLN A 93 -44.79 -5.17 54.45
CA GLN A 93 -46.15 -5.08 55.01
C GLN A 93 -46.25 -5.40 56.51
N GLY A 94 -45.23 -6.02 57.10
CA GLY A 94 -45.18 -6.23 58.55
C GLY A 94 -45.01 -4.94 59.35
N PHE A 95 -44.67 -3.83 58.69
CA PHE A 95 -44.53 -2.52 59.30
C PHE A 95 -45.83 -1.71 59.13
N ASN A 96 -46.25 -1.00 60.18
CA ASN A 96 -47.45 -0.13 60.17
C ASN A 96 -47.21 1.24 59.50
N ASP A 97 -46.08 1.40 58.79
CA ASP A 97 -45.64 2.65 58.19
C ASP A 97 -46.00 2.73 56.69
N LYS A 98 -45.89 3.94 56.11
CA LYS A 98 -45.96 4.11 54.65
C LYS A 98 -44.75 3.46 53.98
N ILE A 99 -45.01 2.62 52.96
CA ILE A 99 -44.02 1.83 52.21
C ILE A 99 -43.93 2.34 50.78
N ALA A 100 -42.72 2.40 50.22
CA ALA A 100 -42.48 2.59 48.79
C ALA A 100 -41.46 1.58 48.25
N VAL A 101 -41.55 1.24 46.96
CA VAL A 101 -40.51 0.48 46.26
C VAL A 101 -39.67 1.45 45.42
N VAL A 102 -38.35 1.44 45.60
CA VAL A 102 -37.43 2.32 44.88
C VAL A 102 -36.22 1.53 44.41
N GLY A 103 -35.87 1.64 43.13
CA GLY A 103 -34.65 1.02 42.61
C GLY A 103 -34.55 1.03 41.09
N PHE A 104 -33.51 0.39 40.56
CA PHE A 104 -33.34 0.26 39.11
C PHE A 104 -34.43 -0.59 38.45
N GLU A 105 -34.56 -0.45 37.13
CA GLU A 105 -35.55 -1.16 36.31
C GLU A 105 -35.54 -2.69 36.51
N THR A 106 -34.36 -3.27 36.77
CA THR A 106 -34.19 -4.71 37.05
C THR A 106 -34.98 -5.20 38.26
N ILE A 107 -35.33 -4.29 39.18
CA ILE A 107 -36.09 -4.56 40.40
C ILE A 107 -37.53 -4.07 40.28
N THR A 108 -37.74 -2.87 39.74
CA THR A 108 -39.07 -2.26 39.71
C THR A 108 -40.00 -2.94 38.71
N ASN A 109 -39.48 -3.50 37.60
CA ASN A 109 -40.31 -4.24 36.63
C ASN A 109 -40.91 -5.52 37.24
N PRO A 110 -40.13 -6.41 37.88
CA PRO A 110 -40.69 -7.52 38.66
C PRO A 110 -41.67 -7.07 39.76
N ALA A 111 -41.35 -5.99 40.48
CA ALA A 111 -42.21 -5.47 41.55
C ALA A 111 -43.56 -4.98 41.04
N LYS A 112 -43.61 -4.25 39.91
CA LYS A 112 -44.86 -3.81 39.28
C LYS A 112 -45.78 -5.00 38.98
N LYS A 113 -45.24 -6.06 38.39
CA LYS A 113 -46.01 -7.27 38.06
C LYS A 113 -46.56 -7.95 39.31
N VAL A 114 -45.75 -8.08 40.36
CA VAL A 114 -46.19 -8.69 41.63
C VAL A 114 -47.26 -7.83 42.32
N CYS A 115 -47.06 -6.51 42.39
CA CYS A 115 -48.04 -5.60 42.98
C CYS A 115 -49.36 -5.57 42.20
N GLU A 116 -49.32 -5.65 40.87
CA GLU A 116 -50.51 -5.73 40.01
C GLU A 116 -51.31 -7.02 40.29
N ILE A 117 -50.65 -8.18 40.32
CA ILE A 117 -51.28 -9.48 40.58
C ILE A 117 -51.90 -9.53 41.98
N LEU A 118 -51.24 -8.94 42.97
CA LEU A 118 -51.68 -8.97 44.37
C LEU A 118 -52.55 -7.77 44.76
N GLN A 119 -52.82 -6.85 43.84
CA GLN A 119 -53.56 -5.61 44.07
C GLN A 119 -52.99 -4.78 45.23
N TYR A 120 -51.66 -4.70 45.31
CA TYR A 120 -50.98 -3.87 46.30
C TYR A 120 -50.85 -2.44 45.81
N ASN A 121 -51.36 -1.49 46.58
CA ASN A 121 -51.28 -0.05 46.29
C ASN A 121 -49.93 0.58 46.69
N THR A 122 -48.84 -0.19 46.68
CA THR A 122 -47.52 0.31 47.05
C THR A 122 -46.94 1.13 45.89
N PRO A 123 -46.57 2.41 46.09
CA PRO A 123 -45.99 3.23 45.05
C PRO A 123 -44.60 2.71 44.66
N ILE A 124 -44.30 2.68 43.35
CA ILE A 124 -43.06 2.14 42.78
C ILE A 124 -42.37 3.21 41.95
N TYR A 125 -41.13 3.55 42.33
CA TYR A 125 -40.30 4.56 41.66
C TYR A 125 -39.09 3.88 41.01
N THR A 126 -38.92 4.11 39.71
CA THR A 126 -37.79 3.56 38.95
C THR A 126 -36.72 4.62 38.77
N VAL A 127 -35.48 4.30 39.14
CA VAL A 127 -34.33 5.20 39.03
C VAL A 127 -33.30 4.65 38.06
N THR A 128 -32.56 5.54 37.42
CA THR A 128 -31.53 5.22 36.41
C THR A 128 -30.11 5.51 36.88
N SER A 129 -29.94 6.26 37.97
CA SER A 129 -28.65 6.60 38.55
C SER A 129 -28.69 6.70 40.08
N GLY A 130 -27.50 6.67 40.70
CA GLY A 130 -27.35 6.86 42.15
C GLY A 130 -27.84 8.23 42.61
N ASP A 131 -27.54 9.30 41.88
CA ASP A 131 -27.96 10.67 42.24
C ASP A 131 -29.49 10.85 42.18
N GLU A 132 -30.12 10.24 41.17
CA GLU A 132 -31.59 10.22 41.05
C GLU A 132 -32.23 9.45 42.20
N SER A 133 -31.60 8.37 42.67
CA SER A 133 -32.08 7.63 43.85
C SER A 133 -32.02 8.48 45.12
N PHE A 134 -31.00 9.34 45.26
CA PHE A 134 -30.88 10.23 46.41
C PHE A 134 -32.01 11.28 46.44
N GLN A 135 -32.25 11.94 45.29
CA GLN A 135 -33.34 12.93 45.15
C GLN A 135 -34.72 12.31 45.36
N CYS A 136 -34.95 11.11 44.84
CA CYS A 136 -36.21 10.39 45.01
C CYS A 136 -36.48 10.02 46.48
N LEU A 137 -35.45 9.61 47.22
CA LEU A 137 -35.60 9.31 48.64
C LEU A 137 -35.86 10.56 49.48
N GLU A 138 -35.24 11.70 49.13
CA GLU A 138 -35.49 12.99 49.78
C GLU A 138 -36.97 13.41 49.63
N SER A 139 -37.54 13.31 48.43
CA SER A 139 -38.97 13.61 48.21
C SER A 139 -39.87 12.66 48.99
N LEU A 140 -39.57 11.36 48.98
CA LEU A 140 -40.38 10.35 49.69
C LEU A 140 -40.35 10.53 51.21
N LYS A 141 -39.23 11.00 51.76
CA LYS A 141 -39.16 11.32 53.19
C LYS A 141 -40.08 12.49 53.54
N SER A 142 -40.16 13.51 52.69
CA SER A 142 -41.08 14.63 52.87
C SER A 142 -42.57 14.23 52.80
N GLU A 143 -42.88 13.17 52.06
CA GLU A 143 -44.23 12.58 51.95
C GLU A 143 -44.59 11.62 53.12
N GLY A 144 -43.63 11.39 54.03
CA GLY A 144 -43.79 10.58 55.23
C GLY A 144 -43.60 9.07 55.02
N VAL A 145 -42.86 8.65 53.98
CA VAL A 145 -42.46 7.25 53.79
C VAL A 145 -41.35 6.89 54.78
N ASN A 146 -41.53 5.78 55.51
CA ASN A 146 -40.55 5.32 56.50
C ASN A 146 -39.91 3.98 56.12
N VAL A 147 -40.52 3.20 55.23
CA VAL A 147 -40.02 1.89 54.79
C VAL A 147 -39.82 1.88 53.27
N VAL A 148 -38.65 1.44 52.83
CA VAL A 148 -38.30 1.43 51.39
C VAL A 148 -37.82 0.05 50.97
N VAL A 149 -38.55 -0.60 50.05
CA VAL A 149 -38.12 -1.86 49.43
C VAL A 149 -37.23 -1.55 48.23
N CYS A 150 -35.98 -2.01 48.23
CA CYS A 150 -34.99 -1.44 47.31
C CYS A 150 -33.79 -2.34 46.96
N ASP A 151 -32.92 -1.80 46.09
CA ASP A 151 -31.58 -2.34 45.76
C ASP A 151 -30.50 -1.88 46.75
N VAL A 152 -29.26 -2.35 46.53
CA VAL A 152 -28.12 -2.07 47.41
C VAL A 152 -27.79 -0.57 47.47
N ILE A 153 -27.84 0.12 46.33
CA ILE A 153 -27.45 1.54 46.24
C ILE A 153 -28.47 2.40 46.96
N THR A 154 -29.74 2.17 46.65
CA THR A 154 -30.88 2.84 47.25
C THR A 154 -30.97 2.53 48.75
N ALA A 155 -30.62 1.31 49.18
CA ALA A 155 -30.55 0.96 50.60
C ALA A 155 -29.51 1.81 51.36
N HIS A 156 -28.32 2.02 50.77
CA HIS A 156 -27.31 2.89 51.36
C HIS A 156 -27.82 4.33 51.52
N HIS A 157 -28.49 4.88 50.51
CA HIS A 157 -29.06 6.23 50.59
C HIS A 157 -30.23 6.32 51.57
N ALA A 158 -31.09 5.31 51.64
CA ALA A 158 -32.25 5.29 52.55
C ALA A 158 -31.82 5.35 54.03
N ILE A 159 -30.69 4.72 54.37
CA ILE A 159 -30.11 4.79 55.72
C ILE A 159 -29.70 6.23 56.08
N LEU A 160 -29.16 7.00 55.13
CA LEU A 160 -28.76 8.40 55.35
C LEU A 160 -29.96 9.31 55.68
N PHE A 161 -31.15 8.97 55.17
CA PHE A 161 -32.40 9.71 55.40
C PHE A 161 -33.22 9.17 56.60
N ASN A 162 -32.64 8.31 57.44
CA ASN A 162 -33.36 7.62 58.53
C ASN A 162 -34.66 6.95 58.05
N MET A 163 -34.60 6.23 56.94
CA MET A 163 -35.63 5.33 56.47
C MET A 163 -35.20 3.88 56.73
N ASN A 164 -36.15 2.96 56.84
CA ASN A 164 -35.90 1.54 57.01
C ASN A 164 -35.80 0.86 55.63
N PRO A 165 -34.60 0.51 55.13
CA PRO A 165 -34.47 -0.20 53.87
C PRO A 165 -34.78 -1.69 54.04
N ILE A 166 -35.52 -2.25 53.08
CA ILE A 166 -35.72 -3.68 52.91
C ILE A 166 -35.10 -4.07 51.57
N LEU A 167 -33.93 -4.70 51.64
CA LEU A 167 -33.19 -5.10 50.45
C LEU A 167 -33.88 -6.29 49.78
N ILE A 168 -34.12 -6.18 48.47
CA ILE A 168 -34.56 -7.35 47.69
C ILE A 168 -33.36 -8.26 47.46
N THR A 169 -33.37 -9.40 48.15
CA THR A 169 -32.32 -10.43 48.07
C THR A 169 -32.73 -11.53 47.09
N SER A 170 -31.77 -12.14 46.41
CA SER A 170 -32.05 -13.27 45.51
C SER A 170 -32.15 -14.53 46.36
N GLY A 171 -33.18 -15.33 46.11
CA GLY A 171 -33.40 -16.60 46.80
C GLY A 171 -32.43 -17.69 46.35
N TYR A 172 -32.36 -18.74 47.16
CA TYR A 172 -31.51 -19.91 46.94
C TYR A 172 -31.75 -20.56 45.57
N ASP A 173 -33.02 -20.75 45.18
CA ASP A 173 -33.41 -21.35 43.89
C ASP A 173 -32.91 -20.53 42.70
N THR A 174 -32.93 -19.20 42.81
CA THR A 174 -32.48 -18.30 41.73
C THR A 174 -30.97 -18.41 41.55
N ILE A 175 -30.23 -18.47 42.67
CA ILE A 175 -28.76 -18.65 42.63
C ILE A 175 -28.42 -20.02 42.03
N GLN A 176 -29.12 -21.09 42.44
CA GLN A 176 -28.88 -22.42 41.89
C GLN A 176 -29.12 -22.48 40.38
N ASN A 177 -30.26 -21.97 39.91
CA ASN A 177 -30.59 -21.94 38.48
C ASN A 177 -29.52 -21.18 37.68
N THR A 178 -29.06 -20.02 38.15
CA THR A 178 -28.01 -19.25 37.47
C THR A 178 -26.67 -20.02 37.44
N LEU A 179 -26.32 -20.74 38.51
CA LEU A 179 -25.11 -21.57 38.53
C LEU A 179 -25.23 -22.77 37.57
N ASP A 180 -26.40 -23.40 37.47
CA ASP A 180 -26.65 -24.48 36.52
C ASP A 180 -26.56 -24.00 35.07
N GLU A 181 -27.14 -22.85 34.75
CA GLU A 181 -26.97 -22.20 33.46
C GLU A 181 -25.49 -21.88 33.18
N ALA A 182 -24.78 -21.33 34.16
CA ALA A 182 -23.37 -21.00 34.04
C ALA A 182 -22.54 -22.25 33.72
N VAL A 183 -22.77 -23.36 34.42
CA VAL A 183 -22.09 -24.64 34.17
C VAL A 183 -22.43 -25.17 32.78
N TYR A 184 -23.72 -25.26 32.44
CA TYR A 184 -24.18 -25.80 31.15
C TYR A 184 -23.57 -25.06 29.96
N TYR A 185 -23.68 -23.73 29.93
CA TYR A 185 -23.17 -22.92 28.82
C TYR A 185 -21.64 -22.87 28.80
N SER A 186 -20.99 -22.89 29.96
CA SER A 186 -19.52 -22.95 30.03
C SER A 186 -18.98 -24.24 29.45
N LEU A 187 -19.62 -25.39 29.73
CA LEU A 187 -19.22 -26.69 29.18
C LEU A 187 -19.37 -26.77 27.66
N ILE A 188 -20.46 -26.22 27.11
CA ILE A 188 -20.69 -26.21 25.66
C ILE A 188 -19.66 -25.34 24.94
N THR A 189 -19.31 -24.19 25.51
CA THR A 189 -18.41 -23.21 24.87
C THR A 189 -16.92 -23.46 25.15
N LYS A 190 -16.59 -24.42 26.03
CA LYS A 190 -15.21 -24.71 26.47
C LYS A 190 -14.29 -25.12 25.32
N ASP A 191 -14.73 -26.06 24.49
CA ASP A 191 -13.91 -26.60 23.41
C ASP A 191 -13.61 -25.54 22.32
N ASP A 192 -14.59 -24.71 22.00
CA ASP A 192 -14.42 -23.61 21.03
C ASP A 192 -13.50 -22.51 21.57
N ARG A 193 -13.57 -22.20 22.87
CA ARG A 193 -12.63 -21.27 23.50
C ARG A 193 -11.22 -21.80 23.58
N LEU A 194 -11.05 -23.08 23.92
CA LEU A 194 -9.73 -23.72 23.95
C LEU A 194 -9.10 -23.69 22.55
N LYS A 195 -9.87 -23.96 21.49
CA LYS A 195 -9.41 -23.81 20.10
C LYS A 195 -9.00 -22.37 19.79
N LYS A 196 -9.85 -21.39 20.12
CA LYS A 196 -9.58 -19.96 19.89
C LYS A 196 -8.30 -19.50 20.62
N ASN A 197 -8.18 -19.84 21.90
CA ASN A 197 -7.00 -19.51 22.72
C ASN A 197 -5.73 -20.21 22.25
N THR A 198 -5.82 -21.45 21.78
CA THR A 198 -4.68 -22.17 21.21
C THR A 198 -4.20 -21.51 19.92
N LEU A 199 -5.13 -21.09 19.05
CA LEU A 199 -4.81 -20.32 17.85
C LEU A 199 -4.13 -18.99 18.19
N PHE A 200 -4.66 -18.24 19.18
CA PHE A 200 -4.04 -17.01 19.67
C PHE A 200 -2.60 -17.24 20.19
N LYS A 201 -2.38 -18.30 20.97
CA LYS A 201 -1.05 -18.64 21.54
C LYS A 201 -0.05 -19.09 20.46
N LEU A 202 -0.49 -19.85 19.46
CA LEU A 202 0.36 -20.27 18.34
C LEU A 202 0.75 -19.09 17.46
N GLN A 203 -0.14 -18.10 17.30
CA GLN A 203 0.15 -16.93 16.50
C GLN A 203 1.09 -15.94 17.19
N GLN A 204 1.03 -15.77 18.52
CA GLN A 204 2.02 -14.93 19.22
C GLN A 204 3.47 -15.42 19.02
N LYS A 205 3.65 -16.69 18.63
CA LYS A 205 4.96 -17.24 18.25
C LYS A 205 5.36 -16.99 16.79
N ASN A 206 4.46 -16.51 15.94
CA ASN A 206 4.70 -16.27 14.52
C ASN A 206 5.10 -14.79 14.31
N PRO A 207 6.29 -14.49 13.75
CA PRO A 207 6.81 -13.11 13.70
C PRO A 207 6.10 -12.19 12.69
N TYR A 208 5.18 -12.72 11.88
CA TYR A 208 4.48 -11.95 10.85
C TYR A 208 3.02 -11.70 11.22
N PRO A 209 2.52 -10.46 11.08
CA PRO A 209 1.11 -10.16 11.30
C PRO A 209 0.22 -10.94 10.33
N CYS A 210 -0.93 -11.39 10.83
CA CYS A 210 -1.91 -12.17 10.09
C CYS A 210 -3.32 -11.62 10.31
N MET A 211 -4.14 -11.75 9.27
CA MET A 211 -5.56 -11.44 9.27
C MET A 211 -6.33 -12.66 8.76
N VAL A 212 -7.42 -12.98 9.42
CA VAL A 212 -8.28 -14.12 9.10
C VAL A 212 -9.65 -13.58 8.73
N PHE A 213 -10.08 -13.93 7.54
CA PHE A 213 -11.42 -13.64 7.06
C PHE A 213 -12.28 -14.90 7.17
N ASP A 214 -13.57 -14.71 7.45
CA ASP A 214 -14.57 -15.76 7.28
C ASP A 214 -14.98 -15.92 5.79
N ASP A 215 -15.90 -16.84 5.54
CA ASP A 215 -16.44 -17.15 4.22
C ASP A 215 -17.29 -16.01 3.63
N LYS A 216 -17.81 -15.13 4.48
CA LYS A 216 -18.63 -13.95 4.16
C LYS A 216 -17.80 -12.67 3.96
N GLY A 217 -16.51 -12.69 4.31
CA GLY A 217 -15.59 -11.57 4.19
C GLY A 217 -15.46 -10.71 5.46
N ASP A 218 -16.07 -11.13 6.58
CA ASP A 218 -15.91 -10.46 7.87
C ASP A 218 -14.55 -10.80 8.49
N ILE A 219 -13.98 -9.86 9.24
CA ILE A 219 -12.72 -10.07 9.96
C ILE A 219 -13.00 -10.95 11.17
N PHE A 220 -12.62 -12.22 11.09
CA PHE A 220 -12.61 -13.11 12.24
C PHE A 220 -11.49 -12.73 13.22
N PHE A 221 -10.34 -12.31 12.68
CA PHE A 221 -9.17 -11.96 13.48
C PHE A 221 -8.18 -11.05 12.72
N SER A 222 -7.49 -10.14 13.43
CA SER A 222 -6.36 -9.36 12.91
C SER A 222 -5.31 -9.17 14.01
N SER A 223 -4.04 -9.44 13.69
CA SER A 223 -2.90 -9.15 14.58
C SER A 223 -2.11 -7.92 14.15
N PHE A 224 -2.66 -7.12 13.25
CA PHE A 224 -2.00 -5.90 12.81
C PHE A 224 -2.09 -4.86 13.93
N SER A 225 -0.96 -4.25 14.28
CA SER A 225 -0.92 -3.16 15.25
C SER A 225 -1.62 -1.90 14.73
N ASP A 226 -1.96 -0.95 15.61
CA ASP A 226 -2.60 0.33 15.22
C ASP A 226 -1.82 1.08 14.14
N LYS A 227 -0.47 1.01 14.18
CA LYS A 227 0.40 1.61 13.17
C LYS A 227 0.29 0.95 11.80
N GLN A 228 -0.18 -0.29 11.73
CA GLN A 228 -0.33 -1.11 10.52
C GLN A 228 -1.79 -1.20 10.05
N ASN A 229 -2.71 -0.45 10.67
CA ASN A 229 -4.14 -0.51 10.34
C ASN A 229 -4.45 -0.13 8.89
N TYR A 230 -3.56 0.60 8.22
CA TYR A 230 -3.67 0.89 6.79
C TYR A 230 -3.57 -0.38 5.91
N ILE A 231 -2.91 -1.43 6.38
CA ILE A 231 -2.84 -2.74 5.70
C ILE A 231 -4.15 -3.50 5.90
N ASN A 232 -4.75 -3.43 7.10
CA ASN A 232 -6.08 -4.01 7.34
C ASN A 232 -7.10 -3.44 6.35
N LEU A 233 -7.16 -2.10 6.23
CA LEU A 233 -8.08 -1.43 5.31
C LEU A 233 -7.84 -1.83 3.85
N TYR A 234 -6.57 -1.97 3.45
CA TYR A 234 -6.23 -2.43 2.11
C TYR A 234 -6.69 -3.87 1.84
N LEU A 235 -6.42 -4.79 2.77
CA LEU A 235 -6.77 -6.20 2.66
C LEU A 235 -8.29 -6.40 2.62
N GLN A 236 -9.05 -5.61 3.40
CA GLN A 236 -10.51 -5.63 3.33
C GLN A 236 -11.03 -5.13 1.98
N ALA A 237 -10.50 -4.01 1.47
CA ALA A 237 -10.94 -3.44 0.21
C ALA A 237 -10.68 -4.38 -0.99
N HIS A 238 -9.68 -5.26 -0.88
CA HIS A 238 -9.29 -6.21 -1.94
C HIS A 238 -9.66 -7.67 -1.61
N TYR A 239 -10.65 -7.90 -0.72
CA TYR A 239 -11.06 -9.25 -0.33
C TYR A 239 -11.45 -10.14 -1.51
N ASP A 240 -12.21 -9.62 -2.47
CA ASP A 240 -12.67 -10.40 -3.64
C ASP A 240 -11.51 -10.85 -4.53
N GLU A 241 -10.48 -10.01 -4.69
CA GLU A 241 -9.27 -10.37 -5.42
C GLU A 241 -8.46 -11.44 -4.69
N LEU A 242 -8.34 -11.31 -3.37
CA LEU A 242 -7.65 -12.27 -2.50
C LEU A 242 -8.35 -13.63 -2.48
N LYS A 243 -9.68 -13.64 -2.50
CA LYS A 243 -10.50 -14.86 -2.50
C LYS A 243 -10.28 -15.69 -3.76
N MET A 244 -10.06 -15.04 -4.92
CA MET A 244 -9.77 -15.74 -6.18
C MET A 244 -8.32 -16.26 -6.28
N MET A 245 -7.43 -15.84 -5.37
CA MET A 245 -6.03 -16.28 -5.35
C MET A 245 -5.86 -17.56 -4.52
N ASN A 246 -5.63 -18.68 -5.19
CA ASN A 246 -5.30 -19.96 -4.53
C ASN A 246 -3.82 -20.00 -4.11
N GLU A 247 -3.59 -20.10 -2.80
CA GLU A 247 -2.27 -20.34 -2.16
C GLU A 247 -1.12 -19.58 -2.83
N SER A 248 -1.30 -18.27 -2.97
CA SER A 248 -0.31 -17.44 -3.66
C SER A 248 0.17 -16.30 -2.80
N SER A 249 1.45 -15.98 -2.96
CA SER A 249 2.07 -14.80 -2.41
C SER A 249 2.23 -13.76 -3.52
N PHE A 250 1.87 -12.52 -3.23
CA PHE A 250 2.11 -11.38 -4.11
C PHE A 250 2.61 -10.19 -3.30
N GLU A 251 3.09 -9.18 -4.00
CA GLU A 251 3.78 -8.05 -3.40
C GLU A 251 3.11 -6.75 -3.80
N ARG A 252 2.96 -5.88 -2.81
CA ARG A 252 2.37 -4.56 -2.97
C ARG A 252 3.19 -3.53 -2.23
N ILE A 253 3.19 -2.32 -2.78
CA ILE A 253 3.74 -1.16 -2.09
C ILE A 253 2.56 -0.42 -1.47
N ILE A 254 2.43 -0.48 -0.14
CA ILE A 254 1.36 0.17 0.60
C ILE A 254 1.98 1.23 1.51
N LYS A 255 1.57 2.50 1.33
CA LYS A 255 2.14 3.67 2.05
C LYS A 255 3.68 3.66 2.08
N ASN A 256 4.29 3.42 0.93
CA ASN A 256 5.75 3.43 0.76
C ASN A 256 6.49 2.32 1.54
N LYS A 257 5.80 1.22 1.89
CA LYS A 257 6.38 -0.02 2.44
C LYS A 257 6.10 -1.20 1.52
N LEU A 258 7.07 -2.11 1.39
CA LEU A 258 6.91 -3.33 0.61
C LEU A 258 6.23 -4.35 1.51
N VAL A 259 5.03 -4.76 1.13
CA VAL A 259 4.23 -5.74 1.86
C VAL A 259 4.12 -6.97 0.98
N ILE A 260 4.69 -8.08 1.46
CA ILE A 260 4.51 -9.39 0.85
C ILE A 260 3.29 -10.02 1.52
N ILE A 261 2.22 -10.19 0.75
CA ILE A 261 0.95 -10.73 1.20
C ILE A 261 0.90 -12.19 0.75
N SER A 262 0.72 -13.11 1.68
CA SER A 262 0.56 -14.54 1.41
C SER A 262 -0.81 -14.99 1.84
N VAL A 263 -1.58 -15.55 0.91
CA VAL A 263 -2.94 -16.04 1.17
C VAL A 263 -2.90 -17.56 1.27
N LYS A 264 -3.53 -18.12 2.30
CA LYS A 264 -3.79 -19.54 2.46
C LYS A 264 -5.26 -19.77 2.77
N HIS A 265 -5.86 -20.74 2.10
CA HIS A 265 -7.25 -21.13 2.32
C HIS A 265 -7.30 -22.41 3.15
N ASN A 266 -8.17 -22.45 4.16
CA ASN A 266 -8.42 -23.67 4.91
C ASN A 266 -9.91 -23.80 5.21
N ASN A 267 -10.60 -24.67 4.48
CA ASN A 267 -12.04 -24.93 4.50
C ASN A 267 -12.91 -23.66 4.52
N ASN A 268 -13.15 -23.09 5.71
CA ASN A 268 -14.06 -21.95 5.95
C ASN A 268 -13.34 -20.62 6.26
N TYR A 269 -12.01 -20.61 6.33
CA TYR A 269 -11.24 -19.41 6.68
C TYR A 269 -10.14 -19.12 5.67
N MET A 270 -9.99 -17.84 5.35
CA MET A 270 -8.89 -17.33 4.55
C MET A 270 -7.86 -16.67 5.47
N PHE A 271 -6.66 -17.23 5.52
CA PHE A 271 -5.52 -16.71 6.27
C PHE A 271 -4.66 -15.84 5.38
N VAL A 272 -4.50 -14.58 5.75
CA VAL A 272 -3.65 -13.62 5.06
C VAL A 272 -2.49 -13.25 5.96
N TYR A 273 -1.27 -13.59 5.57
CA TYR A 273 -0.04 -13.22 6.26
C TYR A 273 0.60 -12.04 5.54
N ALA A 274 0.98 -11.00 6.27
CA ALA A 274 1.68 -9.85 5.70
C ALA A 274 3.10 -9.76 6.28
N ARG A 275 4.09 -10.00 5.44
CA ARG A 275 5.48 -9.66 5.77
C ARG A 275 5.74 -8.24 5.31
N ILE A 276 5.87 -7.35 6.28
CA ILE A 276 6.15 -5.92 6.05
C ILE A 276 7.66 -5.76 6.07
N SER A 277 8.21 -5.29 4.96
CA SER A 277 9.59 -4.86 4.90
C SER A 277 9.63 -3.34 4.85
N ASP A 278 10.33 -2.75 5.81
CA ASP A 278 10.66 -1.31 5.78
C ASP A 278 11.64 -0.98 4.61
N ASN A 279 12.16 -2.01 3.93
CA ASN A 279 13.08 -1.89 2.80
C ASN A 279 12.39 -1.55 1.46
N VAL A 280 11.59 -0.48 1.42
CA VAL A 280 11.45 0.31 0.17
C VAL A 280 12.65 1.26 0.02
N ASN A 281 13.65 1.12 0.89
CA ASN A 281 14.97 1.74 0.74
C ASN A 281 15.81 1.19 -0.44
N LEU A 282 15.19 0.58 -1.45
CA LEU A 282 15.70 0.65 -2.82
C LEU A 282 15.81 2.11 -3.32
N ARG A 283 15.14 3.07 -2.64
CA ARG A 283 15.38 4.52 -2.81
C ARG A 283 16.82 4.99 -2.55
N ARG A 284 17.71 4.20 -1.94
CA ARG A 284 19.13 4.58 -1.79
C ARG A 284 20.02 4.17 -2.96
N ILE A 285 19.58 3.22 -3.78
CA ILE A 285 20.26 2.90 -5.05
C ILE A 285 19.53 3.71 -6.12
N ASN A 286 20.03 4.91 -6.42
CA ASN A 286 19.43 5.80 -7.42
C ASN A 286 19.20 5.12 -8.80
N ALA A 287 19.86 4.00 -9.05
CA ALA A 287 19.76 3.22 -10.28
C ALA A 287 18.58 2.22 -10.33
N ILE A 288 17.89 1.91 -9.23
CA ILE A 288 16.77 0.93 -9.25
C ILE A 288 15.44 1.63 -8.98
N HIS A 289 14.57 1.64 -9.98
CA HIS A 289 13.23 2.17 -9.90
C HIS A 289 12.21 1.03 -9.83
N ILE A 290 11.30 1.08 -8.85
CA ILE A 290 10.20 0.12 -8.71
C ILE A 290 8.90 0.82 -9.08
N ILE A 291 8.15 0.22 -10.00
CA ILE A 291 6.86 0.72 -10.44
C ILE A 291 5.80 -0.32 -10.07
N SER A 292 4.78 0.11 -9.31
CA SER A 292 3.62 -0.72 -8.93
C SER A 292 2.45 -0.50 -9.88
N SER A 293 1.56 -1.50 -9.98
CA SER A 293 0.33 -1.41 -10.80
C SER A 293 -0.56 -0.21 -10.41
N GLU A 294 -0.69 0.11 -9.12
CA GLU A 294 -1.49 1.24 -8.65
C GLU A 294 -0.89 2.61 -9.02
N HIS A 295 0.45 2.73 -9.11
CA HIS A 295 1.09 3.92 -9.65
C HIS A 295 0.91 4.03 -11.17
N ILE A 296 0.81 2.90 -11.87
CA ILE A 296 0.56 2.87 -13.32
C ILE A 296 -0.88 3.29 -13.65
N GLU A 297 -1.84 2.99 -12.77
CA GLU A 297 -3.25 3.39 -12.92
C GLU A 297 -3.49 4.86 -12.51
N ASN A 298 -2.84 5.34 -11.44
CA ASN A 298 -3.03 6.71 -10.93
C ASN A 298 -2.17 7.77 -11.61
N THR A 299 -1.11 7.41 -12.35
CA THR A 299 -0.59 8.34 -13.35
C THR A 299 -1.67 8.49 -14.41
N GLN A 300 -2.40 9.63 -14.38
CA GLN A 300 -3.39 10.09 -15.38
C GLN A 300 -2.78 10.31 -16.77
N ASP A 301 -1.96 9.38 -17.20
CA ASP A 301 -0.99 9.61 -18.22
C ASP A 301 -1.27 8.66 -19.37
N GLU A 302 -2.03 9.17 -20.34
CA GLU A 302 -2.00 8.85 -21.77
C GLU A 302 -0.55 8.81 -22.38
N TYR A 303 0.51 8.83 -21.56
CA TYR A 303 1.88 9.20 -21.88
C TYR A 303 2.71 8.06 -22.51
N TYR A 304 2.14 6.86 -22.62
CA TYR A 304 2.89 5.64 -22.95
C TYR A 304 2.59 5.08 -24.34
N CYS A 305 1.41 5.35 -24.92
CA CYS A 305 1.03 4.80 -26.23
C CYS A 305 1.59 5.57 -27.44
N SER A 306 2.11 6.79 -27.26
CA SER A 306 2.41 7.67 -28.40
C SER A 306 3.72 7.44 -29.11
N HIS A 307 4.68 6.72 -28.52
CA HIS A 307 6.06 6.66 -29.04
C HIS A 307 6.30 5.47 -29.98
N THR A 308 5.34 4.55 -30.04
CA THR A 308 5.35 3.37 -30.91
C THR A 308 4.09 3.45 -31.74
N ILE A 309 4.16 4.07 -32.91
CA ILE A 309 3.06 4.10 -33.88
C ILE A 309 3.34 3.00 -34.93
N GLY A 310 2.28 2.51 -35.59
CA GLY A 310 2.42 1.58 -36.72
C GLY A 310 2.86 0.17 -36.36
N SER A 311 3.73 -0.40 -37.19
CA SER A 311 4.14 -1.82 -37.17
C SER A 311 4.80 -2.28 -35.86
N THR A 312 5.47 -1.36 -35.16
CA THR A 312 6.20 -1.65 -33.92
C THR A 312 5.27 -2.04 -32.76
N ILE A 313 4.08 -1.42 -32.64
CA ILE A 313 3.08 -1.80 -31.62
C ILE A 313 2.61 -3.24 -31.84
N ASN A 314 2.38 -3.62 -33.10
CA ASN A 314 1.87 -4.95 -33.41
C ASN A 314 2.90 -6.02 -33.08
N ILE A 315 4.18 -5.71 -33.26
CA ILE A 315 5.29 -6.58 -32.86
C ILE A 315 5.36 -6.69 -31.33
N LEU A 316 5.31 -5.55 -30.61
CA LEU A 316 5.32 -5.55 -29.14
C LEU A 316 4.13 -6.32 -28.54
N LYS A 317 2.93 -6.17 -29.11
CA LYS A 317 1.73 -6.93 -28.71
C LYS A 317 1.87 -8.44 -28.94
N LYS A 318 2.51 -8.85 -30.04
CA LYS A 318 2.76 -10.29 -30.28
C LYS A 318 3.70 -10.88 -29.24
N TYR A 319 4.67 -10.10 -28.76
CA TYR A 319 5.66 -10.55 -27.79
C TYR A 319 5.26 -10.33 -26.33
N SER A 320 4.24 -9.51 -26.04
CA SER A 320 3.76 -9.30 -24.66
C SER A 320 3.22 -10.58 -24.03
N ASP A 321 2.58 -11.43 -24.81
CA ASP A 321 1.96 -12.67 -24.34
C ASP A 321 2.98 -13.80 -24.13
N THR A 322 4.24 -13.60 -24.56
CA THR A 322 5.29 -14.60 -24.44
C THR A 322 5.97 -14.55 -23.08
N SER A 323 6.33 -15.72 -22.55
CA SER A 323 7.15 -15.85 -21.34
C SER A 323 8.66 -15.78 -21.62
N ALA A 324 9.04 -15.54 -22.87
CA ALA A 324 10.44 -15.43 -23.27
C ALA A 324 11.06 -14.14 -22.74
N SER A 325 12.38 -14.17 -22.54
CA SER A 325 13.14 -12.94 -22.26
C SER A 325 13.24 -12.10 -23.53
N ILE A 326 13.22 -10.77 -23.40
CA ILE A 326 13.13 -9.85 -24.54
C ILE A 326 14.33 -8.90 -24.54
N ILE A 327 14.96 -8.72 -25.69
CA ILE A 327 16.01 -7.71 -25.90
C ILE A 327 15.46 -6.62 -26.82
N ILE A 328 15.46 -5.38 -26.35
CA ILE A 328 15.04 -4.20 -27.10
C ILE A 328 16.29 -3.46 -27.58
N ARG A 329 16.48 -3.44 -28.90
CA ARG A 329 17.59 -2.78 -29.57
C ARG A 329 17.13 -1.48 -30.21
N GLY A 330 18.03 -0.52 -30.31
CA GLY A 330 17.83 0.70 -31.07
C GLY A 330 18.66 1.85 -30.51
N GLU A 331 18.70 2.95 -31.24
CA GLU A 331 19.49 4.13 -30.88
C GLU A 331 19.02 4.80 -29.58
N VAL A 332 19.82 5.74 -29.08
CA VAL A 332 19.44 6.55 -27.91
C VAL A 332 18.20 7.37 -28.25
N GLY A 333 17.23 7.38 -27.34
CA GLY A 333 16.01 8.19 -27.48
C GLY A 333 14.91 7.60 -28.38
N THR A 334 15.01 6.34 -28.82
CA THR A 334 13.96 5.67 -29.62
C THR A 334 12.72 5.24 -28.82
N GLY A 335 12.76 5.34 -27.48
CA GLY A 335 11.65 4.98 -26.58
C GLY A 335 11.73 3.59 -25.95
N LYS A 336 12.93 2.99 -25.87
CA LYS A 336 13.16 1.64 -25.31
C LYS A 336 12.52 1.40 -23.93
N ASP A 337 12.63 2.37 -23.02
CA ASP A 337 12.04 2.24 -21.67
C ASP A 337 10.51 2.14 -21.70
N LYS A 338 9.88 2.90 -22.61
CA LYS A 338 8.42 2.87 -22.78
C LYS A 338 7.96 1.56 -23.41
N ALA A 339 8.75 1.03 -24.35
CA ALA A 339 8.49 -0.30 -24.92
C ALA A 339 8.59 -1.40 -23.84
N ALA A 340 9.59 -1.35 -22.97
CA ALA A 340 9.72 -2.29 -21.85
C ALA A 340 8.53 -2.23 -20.88
N LEU A 341 8.07 -1.02 -20.53
CA LEU A 341 6.91 -0.85 -19.68
C LEU A 341 5.61 -1.33 -20.37
N MET A 342 5.46 -1.09 -21.67
CA MET A 342 4.31 -1.59 -22.45
C MET A 342 4.26 -3.12 -22.46
N LEU A 343 5.41 -3.78 -22.66
CA LEU A 343 5.53 -5.24 -22.60
C LEU A 343 5.13 -5.79 -21.23
N HIS A 344 5.52 -5.11 -20.14
CA HIS A 344 5.09 -5.47 -18.79
C HIS A 344 3.56 -5.33 -18.62
N ARG A 345 2.99 -4.18 -19.03
CA ARG A 345 1.55 -3.89 -18.88
C ARG A 345 0.65 -4.88 -19.60
N GLN A 346 1.07 -5.35 -20.77
CA GLN A 346 0.31 -6.31 -21.57
C GLN A 346 0.72 -7.76 -21.29
N GLY A 347 1.79 -7.97 -20.53
CA GLY A 347 2.33 -9.29 -20.27
C GLY A 347 1.73 -10.01 -19.06
N LYS A 348 2.20 -11.25 -18.87
CA LYS A 348 1.73 -12.19 -17.84
C LYS A 348 1.82 -11.66 -16.40
N TYR A 349 2.79 -10.79 -16.13
CA TYR A 349 3.06 -10.25 -14.80
C TYR A 349 2.63 -8.79 -14.64
N SER A 350 1.69 -8.30 -15.46
CA SER A 350 1.20 -6.92 -15.45
C SER A 350 0.65 -6.43 -14.10
N LYS A 351 0.12 -7.34 -13.28
CA LYS A 351 -0.36 -7.04 -11.93
C LYS A 351 0.76 -7.01 -10.88
N ASN A 352 1.98 -7.44 -11.21
CA ASN A 352 3.09 -7.55 -10.27
C ASN A 352 4.05 -6.37 -10.41
N LEU A 353 5.08 -6.30 -9.56
CA LEU A 353 6.04 -5.18 -9.56
C LEU A 353 6.93 -5.20 -10.81
N PHE A 354 7.11 -4.02 -11.41
CA PHE A 354 8.09 -3.76 -12.47
C PHE A 354 9.35 -3.14 -11.88
N TYR A 355 10.48 -3.82 -12.04
CA TYR A 355 11.78 -3.34 -11.60
C TYR A 355 12.58 -2.83 -12.79
N GLN A 356 12.86 -1.53 -12.83
CA GLN A 356 13.77 -0.92 -13.80
C GLN A 356 15.13 -0.70 -13.15
N ILE A 357 16.15 -1.32 -13.71
CA ILE A 357 17.53 -1.29 -13.25
C ILE A 357 18.36 -0.54 -14.29
N ASP A 358 18.82 0.65 -13.96
CA ASP A 358 19.68 1.47 -14.80
C ASP A 358 21.14 1.05 -14.66
N CYS A 359 21.58 0.19 -15.58
CA CYS A 359 22.89 -0.44 -15.48
C CYS A 359 24.04 0.58 -15.58
N ALA A 360 23.81 1.73 -16.23
CA ALA A 360 24.82 2.77 -16.39
C ALA A 360 25.09 3.55 -15.09
N ASN A 361 24.13 3.56 -14.16
CA ASN A 361 24.18 4.31 -12.92
C ASN A 361 24.44 3.42 -11.69
N MET A 362 24.72 2.13 -11.88
CA MET A 362 24.99 1.18 -10.79
C MET A 362 26.47 1.14 -10.41
N THR A 363 26.77 1.13 -9.13
CA THR A 363 28.14 0.89 -8.63
C THR A 363 28.40 -0.61 -8.40
N ASN A 364 29.68 -0.99 -8.27
CA ASN A 364 30.06 -2.38 -7.94
C ASN A 364 29.44 -2.90 -6.63
N LYS A 365 29.17 -2.02 -5.66
CA LYS A 365 28.49 -2.38 -4.41
C LYS A 365 27.02 -2.70 -4.64
N ASP A 366 26.36 -1.94 -5.52
CA ASP A 366 24.95 -2.13 -5.88
C ASP A 366 24.77 -3.45 -6.64
N TRP A 367 25.69 -3.78 -7.54
CA TRP A 367 25.73 -5.10 -8.20
C TRP A 367 25.95 -6.23 -7.21
N GLY A 368 26.81 -6.03 -6.20
CA GLY A 368 27.00 -6.98 -5.10
C GLY A 368 25.71 -7.23 -4.31
N TYR A 369 24.95 -6.18 -4.00
CA TYR A 369 23.64 -6.29 -3.35
C TYR A 369 22.64 -7.03 -4.25
N LEU A 370 22.54 -6.63 -5.52
CA LEU A 370 21.59 -7.20 -6.48
C LEU A 370 21.83 -8.70 -6.69
N LEU A 371 23.08 -9.15 -6.76
CA LEU A 371 23.41 -10.54 -7.06
C LEU A 371 23.41 -11.45 -5.81
N ARG A 372 23.68 -10.92 -4.61
CA ARG A 372 23.96 -11.76 -3.42
C ARG A 372 22.94 -11.63 -2.28
N HIS A 373 22.16 -10.54 -2.22
CA HIS A 373 21.28 -10.30 -1.08
C HIS A 373 19.93 -11.00 -1.25
N HIS A 374 19.39 -11.61 -0.18
CA HIS A 374 18.10 -12.33 -0.21
C HIS A 374 16.90 -11.42 -0.48
N ASP A 375 16.97 -10.14 -0.11
CA ASP A 375 15.94 -9.14 -0.42
C ASP A 375 16.10 -8.53 -1.83
N SER A 376 16.99 -9.06 -2.66
CA SER A 376 17.19 -8.56 -4.01
C SER A 376 15.94 -8.73 -4.88
N PRO A 377 15.69 -7.79 -5.81
CA PRO A 377 14.77 -7.96 -6.93
C PRO A 377 14.86 -9.32 -7.62
N LEU A 378 16.07 -9.88 -7.72
CA LEU A 378 16.35 -11.15 -8.39
C LEU A 378 15.92 -12.38 -7.58
N SER A 379 15.84 -12.30 -6.26
CA SER A 379 15.59 -13.50 -5.42
C SER A 379 14.13 -13.97 -5.42
N HIS A 380 13.22 -13.18 -5.98
CA HIS A 380 11.78 -13.45 -5.96
C HIS A 380 11.27 -13.82 -7.37
N ASN A 381 10.04 -14.35 -7.43
CA ASN A 381 9.44 -14.90 -8.64
C ASN A 381 8.26 -14.05 -9.13
N LYS A 382 7.83 -14.27 -10.38
CA LYS A 382 6.68 -13.64 -11.03
C LYS A 382 6.80 -12.11 -11.14
N ARG A 383 7.99 -11.58 -11.40
CA ARG A 383 8.24 -10.15 -11.60
C ARG A 383 8.65 -9.87 -13.05
N THR A 384 8.53 -8.61 -13.47
CA THR A 384 9.19 -8.14 -14.68
C THR A 384 10.38 -7.29 -14.30
N ILE A 385 11.56 -7.66 -14.82
CA ILE A 385 12.83 -7.00 -14.51
C ILE A 385 13.40 -6.47 -15.81
N TYR A 386 13.52 -5.15 -15.89
CA TYR A 386 14.05 -4.42 -17.02
C TYR A 386 15.45 -3.90 -16.72
N PHE A 387 16.45 -4.42 -17.44
CA PHE A 387 17.83 -3.95 -17.40
C PHE A 387 18.05 -2.93 -18.51
N ARG A 388 18.19 -1.66 -18.13
CA ARG A 388 18.40 -0.55 -19.04
C ARG A 388 19.87 -0.42 -19.42
N ASN A 389 20.16 -0.28 -20.71
CA ASN A 389 21.49 -0.05 -21.29
C ASN A 389 22.52 -1.09 -20.83
N ILE A 390 22.28 -2.37 -21.09
CA ILE A 390 23.17 -3.46 -20.65
C ILE A 390 24.58 -3.33 -21.23
N ASN A 391 24.74 -2.66 -22.38
CA ASN A 391 26.04 -2.38 -22.99
C ASN A 391 26.93 -1.41 -22.19
N SER A 392 26.38 -0.76 -21.16
CA SER A 392 27.14 0.18 -20.31
C SER A 392 27.87 -0.49 -19.13
N ILE A 393 27.71 -1.80 -18.93
CA ILE A 393 28.33 -2.52 -17.80
C ILE A 393 29.70 -3.07 -18.15
N ASP A 394 30.53 -3.25 -17.12
CA ASP A 394 31.79 -3.98 -17.24
C ASP A 394 31.54 -5.46 -17.57
N ASN A 395 32.34 -6.00 -18.50
CA ASN A 395 32.24 -7.40 -18.93
C ASN A 395 32.34 -8.41 -17.76
N SER A 396 33.12 -8.09 -16.72
CA SER A 396 33.23 -8.96 -15.53
C SER A 396 31.94 -9.08 -14.71
N ILE A 397 31.11 -8.02 -14.72
CA ILE A 397 29.81 -7.99 -14.05
C ILE A 397 28.77 -8.66 -14.93
N PHE A 398 28.82 -8.43 -16.24
CA PHE A 398 27.95 -9.09 -17.20
C PHE A 398 28.03 -10.62 -17.12
N ILE A 399 29.25 -11.18 -17.10
CA ILE A 399 29.44 -12.64 -16.98
C ILE A 399 28.83 -13.16 -15.67
N LYS A 400 28.99 -12.44 -14.55
CA LYS A 400 28.40 -12.82 -13.26
C LYS A 400 26.87 -12.75 -13.29
N LEU A 401 26.31 -11.71 -13.92
CA LEU A 401 24.88 -11.55 -14.08
C LEU A 401 24.31 -12.72 -14.89
N LEU A 402 24.92 -13.03 -16.03
CA LEU A 402 24.50 -14.09 -16.93
C LEU A 402 24.58 -15.46 -16.24
N ALA A 403 25.69 -15.76 -15.55
CA ALA A 403 25.82 -16.96 -14.73
C ALA A 403 24.69 -17.05 -13.68
N THR A 404 24.40 -15.95 -12.97
CA THR A 404 23.34 -15.91 -11.96
C THR A 404 21.95 -16.15 -12.58
N ILE A 405 21.70 -15.60 -13.77
CA ILE A 405 20.43 -15.80 -14.50
C ILE A 405 20.24 -17.27 -14.86
N ILE A 406 21.29 -17.94 -15.34
CA ILE A 406 21.24 -19.35 -15.74
C ILE A 406 21.17 -20.27 -14.51
N ASP A 407 22.10 -20.12 -13.56
CA ASP A 407 22.21 -20.99 -12.38
C ASP A 407 20.93 -21.00 -11.55
N THR A 408 20.27 -19.84 -11.48
CA THR A 408 19.04 -19.70 -10.69
C THR A 408 17.77 -19.71 -11.55
N ASN A 409 17.85 -19.99 -12.86
CA ASN A 409 16.72 -19.99 -13.80
C ASN A 409 15.83 -18.74 -13.68
N LEU A 410 16.44 -17.54 -13.61
CA LEU A 410 15.70 -16.28 -13.43
C LEU A 410 14.77 -15.98 -14.61
N ASN A 411 15.19 -16.35 -15.81
CA ASN A 411 14.43 -16.19 -17.06
C ASN A 411 13.13 -17.01 -17.10
N VAL A 412 13.05 -18.11 -16.34
CA VAL A 412 11.82 -18.93 -16.23
C VAL A 412 10.91 -18.42 -15.12
N ARG A 413 11.51 -17.98 -14.01
CA ARG A 413 10.79 -17.52 -12.82
C ARG A 413 10.24 -16.10 -12.96
N ASN A 414 10.87 -15.27 -13.79
CA ASN A 414 10.57 -13.86 -14.02
C ASN A 414 10.62 -13.53 -15.50
N GLN A 415 9.95 -12.45 -15.91
CA GLN A 415 10.09 -11.91 -17.26
C GLN A 415 11.26 -10.93 -17.30
N LEU A 416 12.31 -11.26 -18.06
CA LEU A 416 13.49 -10.40 -18.20
C LEU A 416 13.40 -9.59 -19.49
N ILE A 417 13.64 -8.28 -19.38
CA ILE A 417 13.72 -7.36 -20.50
C ILE A 417 15.08 -6.68 -20.45
N PHE A 418 15.80 -6.63 -21.57
CA PHE A 418 17.09 -5.96 -21.69
C PHE A 418 16.98 -4.86 -22.73
N SER A 419 17.65 -3.72 -22.52
CA SER A 419 17.85 -2.75 -23.60
C SER A 419 19.32 -2.58 -23.96
N VAL A 420 19.55 -2.49 -25.27
CA VAL A 420 20.87 -2.29 -25.88
C VAL A 420 20.81 -1.05 -26.76
N ILE A 421 21.78 -0.16 -26.62
CA ILE A 421 21.98 0.94 -27.56
C ILE A 421 22.75 0.37 -28.75
N SER A 422 22.13 0.39 -29.93
CA SER A 422 22.72 -0.14 -31.16
C SER A 422 22.16 0.59 -32.37
N THR A 423 23.01 0.89 -33.35
CA THR A 423 22.64 1.42 -34.66
C THR A 423 22.46 0.27 -35.65
N LYS A 424 21.65 0.47 -36.70
CA LYS A 424 21.41 -0.54 -37.75
C LYS A 424 22.66 -0.94 -38.54
N SER A 425 23.71 -0.11 -38.46
CA SER A 425 24.99 -0.26 -39.16
C SER A 425 26.15 -0.68 -38.25
N ALA A 426 25.89 -1.02 -36.99
CA ALA A 426 26.97 -1.42 -36.07
C ALA A 426 27.57 -2.76 -36.52
N GLU A 427 28.82 -2.68 -36.99
CA GLU A 427 29.74 -3.78 -37.20
C GLU A 427 30.01 -4.53 -35.88
N GLU A 428 30.60 -5.71 -36.00
CA GLU A 428 30.56 -6.91 -35.14
C GLU A 428 30.87 -6.77 -33.63
N ASP A 429 31.29 -5.61 -33.11
CA ASP A 429 31.71 -5.46 -31.70
C ASP A 429 30.57 -5.16 -30.70
N ASP A 430 29.53 -4.42 -31.10
CA ASP A 430 28.31 -4.22 -30.28
C ASP A 430 27.44 -5.51 -30.20
N ASN A 431 27.81 -6.55 -30.95
CA ASN A 431 27.11 -7.84 -30.99
C ASN A 431 27.44 -8.77 -29.83
N LYS A 432 28.52 -8.59 -29.06
CA LYS A 432 28.92 -9.60 -28.07
C LYS A 432 27.90 -9.82 -26.94
N TYR A 433 27.42 -8.73 -26.32
CA TYR A 433 26.39 -8.82 -25.27
C TYR A 433 25.08 -9.38 -25.83
N ILE A 434 24.77 -9.01 -27.07
CA ILE A 434 23.57 -9.43 -27.77
C ILE A 434 23.63 -10.94 -28.07
N SER A 435 24.72 -11.42 -28.65
CA SER A 435 24.91 -12.83 -28.99
C SER A 435 24.91 -13.67 -27.72
N GLU A 436 25.62 -13.25 -26.67
CA GLU A 436 25.63 -13.96 -25.39
C GLU A 436 24.23 -14.04 -24.74
N LEU A 437 23.40 -13.00 -24.82
CA LEU A 437 22.02 -13.05 -24.30
C LEU A 437 21.08 -13.89 -25.18
N LEU A 438 21.25 -13.85 -26.51
CA LEU A 438 20.46 -14.67 -27.43
C LEU A 438 20.77 -16.16 -27.26
N ASP A 439 22.06 -16.51 -27.22
CA ASP A 439 22.53 -17.89 -27.20
C ASP A 439 22.26 -18.56 -25.84
N ASN A 440 22.46 -17.84 -24.73
CA ASN A 440 22.36 -18.43 -23.39
C ASN A 440 20.98 -18.30 -22.73
N ILE A 441 20.18 -17.29 -23.07
CA ILE A 441 18.94 -16.96 -22.34
C ILE A 441 17.68 -17.18 -23.22
N SER A 442 17.84 -17.65 -24.47
CA SER A 442 16.74 -17.83 -25.44
C SER A 442 15.90 -16.56 -25.59
N CYS A 443 16.58 -15.42 -25.72
CA CYS A 443 15.91 -14.12 -25.82
C CYS A 443 15.33 -13.89 -27.22
N VAL A 444 14.22 -13.15 -27.28
CA VAL A 444 13.67 -12.60 -28.52
C VAL A 444 14.18 -11.18 -28.71
N SER A 445 14.65 -10.85 -29.92
CA SER A 445 15.13 -9.51 -30.25
C SER A 445 14.07 -8.66 -30.93
N ILE A 446 13.84 -7.46 -30.40
CA ILE A 446 12.96 -6.42 -30.97
C ILE A 446 13.81 -5.20 -31.31
N TYR A 447 13.81 -4.80 -32.58
CA TYR A 447 14.47 -3.57 -33.02
C TYR A 447 13.47 -2.41 -33.05
N LEU A 448 13.79 -1.32 -32.36
CA LEU A 448 13.07 -0.06 -32.42
C LEU A 448 13.76 0.87 -33.43
N PRO A 449 13.10 1.22 -34.55
CA PRO A 449 13.70 2.07 -35.57
C PRO A 449 13.97 3.48 -35.05
N SER A 450 15.07 4.06 -35.54
CA SER A 450 15.38 5.47 -35.34
C SER A 450 14.29 6.35 -35.98
N LEU A 451 14.16 7.59 -35.52
CA LEU A 451 13.20 8.55 -36.05
C LEU A 451 13.48 8.88 -37.52
N LYS A 452 14.75 8.77 -37.95
CA LYS A 452 15.16 8.88 -39.36
C LYS A 452 14.53 7.77 -40.23
N GLU A 453 14.44 6.55 -39.71
CA GLU A 453 13.83 5.41 -40.43
C GLU A 453 12.30 5.45 -40.47
N ARG A 454 11.67 6.27 -39.62
CA ARG A 454 10.21 6.46 -39.54
C ARG A 454 9.83 7.94 -39.55
N SER A 455 10.43 8.72 -40.45
CA SER A 455 10.14 10.15 -40.59
C SER A 455 8.65 10.43 -40.89
N GLU A 456 7.95 9.46 -41.48
CA GLU A 456 6.51 9.50 -41.75
C GLU A 456 5.65 9.59 -40.47
N ASP A 457 6.17 9.12 -39.33
CA ASP A 457 5.47 9.19 -38.03
C ASP A 457 5.58 10.57 -37.38
N ILE A 458 6.54 11.42 -37.81
CA ILE A 458 6.83 12.72 -37.17
C ILE A 458 5.58 13.62 -37.06
N PRO A 459 4.74 13.79 -38.11
CA PRO A 459 3.52 14.56 -38.00
C PRO A 459 2.58 14.07 -36.89
N ILE A 460 2.34 12.76 -36.82
CA ILE A 460 1.44 12.17 -35.82
C ILE A 460 2.04 12.34 -34.40
N LEU A 461 3.34 12.09 -34.26
CA LEU A 461 4.07 12.27 -33.01
C LEU A 461 4.01 13.72 -32.50
N THR A 462 4.22 14.69 -33.40
CA THR A 462 4.18 16.11 -33.05
C THR A 462 2.79 16.57 -32.62
N SER A 463 1.73 16.17 -33.31
CA SER A 463 0.34 16.45 -32.91
C SER A 463 0.03 15.88 -31.53
N PHE A 464 0.50 14.67 -31.23
CA PHE A 464 0.35 14.08 -29.90
C PHE A 464 1.08 14.91 -28.82
N TYR A 465 2.33 15.31 -29.07
CA TYR A 465 3.08 16.13 -28.12
C TYR A 465 2.44 17.50 -27.91
N ILE A 466 1.90 18.12 -28.96
CA ILE A 466 1.19 19.40 -28.86
C ILE A 466 -0.04 19.26 -27.95
N ASN A 467 -0.88 18.27 -28.21
CA ASN A 467 -2.06 18.03 -27.38
C ASN A 467 -1.68 17.84 -25.90
N ARG A 468 -0.65 17.02 -25.65
CA ARG A 468 -0.12 16.80 -24.29
C ARG A 468 0.37 18.10 -23.65
N PHE A 469 1.15 18.89 -24.37
CA PHE A 469 1.79 20.07 -23.80
C PHE A 469 0.82 21.23 -23.62
N ASN A 470 -0.23 21.34 -24.44
CA ASN A 470 -1.31 22.31 -24.25
C ASN A 470 -1.91 22.22 -22.85
N LEU A 471 -2.21 21.00 -22.39
CA LEU A 471 -2.72 20.76 -21.04
C LEU A 471 -1.72 21.20 -19.96
N SER A 472 -0.44 20.85 -20.11
CA SER A 472 0.59 21.16 -19.10
C SER A 472 1.05 22.62 -19.08
N LEU A 473 0.99 23.32 -20.21
CA LEU A 473 1.48 24.68 -20.39
C LEU A 473 0.34 25.71 -20.40
N GLY A 474 -0.92 25.28 -20.35
CA GLY A 474 -2.09 26.15 -20.45
C GLY A 474 -2.22 26.85 -21.81
N LYS A 475 -1.74 26.23 -22.89
CA LYS A 475 -1.78 26.77 -24.26
C LYS A 475 -2.87 26.09 -25.11
N GLN A 476 -3.24 26.72 -26.21
CA GLN A 476 -4.25 26.21 -27.16
C GLN A 476 -3.66 26.14 -28.59
N ILE A 477 -2.48 25.55 -28.73
CA ILE A 477 -1.79 25.39 -30.01
C ILE A 477 -2.42 24.21 -30.76
N ILE A 478 -2.79 24.39 -32.01
CA ILE A 478 -3.47 23.39 -32.85
C ILE A 478 -2.44 22.49 -33.56
N GLY A 479 -1.35 23.07 -34.04
CA GLY A 479 -0.40 22.34 -34.88
C GLY A 479 0.76 23.19 -35.41
N PHE A 480 1.47 22.62 -36.37
CA PHE A 480 2.52 23.27 -37.14
C PHE A 480 1.98 23.86 -38.44
N GLU A 481 2.59 24.95 -38.91
CA GLU A 481 2.43 25.38 -40.29
C GLU A 481 2.96 24.32 -41.27
N PRO A 482 2.41 24.17 -42.49
CA PRO A 482 2.85 23.15 -43.45
C PRO A 482 4.35 23.21 -43.76
N LYS A 483 4.91 24.42 -43.89
CA LYS A 483 6.35 24.61 -44.13
C LYS A 483 7.19 24.23 -42.91
N ALA A 484 6.73 24.53 -41.70
CA ALA A 484 7.42 24.16 -40.47
C ALA A 484 7.49 22.63 -40.31
N LEU A 485 6.39 21.95 -40.59
CA LEU A 485 6.31 20.49 -40.52
C LEU A 485 7.25 19.81 -41.52
N GLN A 486 7.34 20.32 -42.76
CA GLN A 486 8.26 19.79 -43.76
C GLN A 486 9.74 19.84 -43.32
N VAL A 487 10.15 20.90 -42.62
CA VAL A 487 11.51 21.02 -42.08
C VAL A 487 11.73 20.01 -40.96
N LEU A 488 10.77 19.87 -40.04
CA LEU A 488 10.85 18.89 -38.96
C LEU A 488 10.97 17.45 -39.48
N THR A 489 10.26 17.11 -40.56
CA THR A 489 10.34 15.77 -41.16
C THR A 489 11.71 15.48 -41.78
N LYS A 490 12.41 16.49 -42.32
CA LYS A 490 13.71 16.33 -42.98
C LYS A 490 14.91 16.46 -42.04
N PHE A 491 14.70 16.87 -40.80
CA PHE A 491 15.78 17.14 -39.86
C PHE A 491 16.46 15.84 -39.39
N PRO A 492 17.80 15.79 -39.28
CA PRO A 492 18.51 14.62 -38.75
C PRO A 492 18.35 14.55 -37.22
N TRP A 493 17.37 13.77 -36.77
CA TRP A 493 17.07 13.57 -35.35
C TRP A 493 18.06 12.61 -34.66
N GLU A 494 19.28 13.07 -34.35
CA GLU A 494 20.35 12.27 -33.73
C GLU A 494 19.98 11.63 -32.37
N ARG A 495 19.09 12.27 -31.60
CA ARG A 495 18.59 11.74 -30.32
C ARG A 495 17.11 11.34 -30.39
N ASN A 496 16.61 11.07 -31.60
CA ASN A 496 15.32 10.47 -31.86
C ASN A 496 14.15 11.19 -31.15
N LEU A 497 13.23 10.44 -30.52
CA LEU A 497 12.02 10.97 -29.90
C LEU A 497 12.33 11.88 -28.71
N SER A 498 13.39 11.60 -27.96
CA SER A 498 13.79 12.44 -26.82
C SER A 498 14.18 13.85 -27.27
N GLN A 499 14.82 13.98 -28.43
CA GLN A 499 15.15 15.27 -29.04
C GLN A 499 13.90 15.97 -29.55
N LEU A 500 13.08 15.26 -30.35
CA LEU A 500 11.83 15.78 -30.91
C LEU A 500 10.92 16.33 -29.81
N GLN A 501 10.73 15.56 -28.73
CA GLN A 501 9.90 15.97 -27.60
C GLN A 501 10.40 17.27 -26.94
N ARG A 502 11.72 17.43 -26.76
CA ARG A 502 12.30 18.65 -26.19
C ARG A 502 12.09 19.84 -27.13
N ILE A 503 12.41 19.69 -28.41
CA ILE A 503 12.29 20.77 -29.40
C ILE A 503 10.83 21.21 -29.54
N VAL A 504 9.88 20.28 -29.64
CA VAL A 504 8.45 20.62 -29.72
C VAL A 504 7.99 21.38 -28.46
N ARG A 505 8.44 20.96 -27.28
CA ARG A 505 8.14 21.67 -26.03
C ARG A 505 8.67 23.11 -26.04
N GLU A 506 9.90 23.30 -26.52
CA GLU A 506 10.53 24.62 -26.62
C GLU A 506 9.81 25.51 -27.65
N LEU A 507 9.43 24.95 -28.80
CA LEU A 507 8.65 25.64 -29.82
C LEU A 507 7.30 26.12 -29.27
N MET A 508 6.63 25.28 -28.49
CA MET A 508 5.37 25.64 -27.85
C MET A 508 5.55 26.73 -26.80
N LEU A 509 6.65 26.77 -26.06
CA LEU A 509 6.92 27.84 -25.09
C LEU A 509 7.07 29.21 -25.79
N LEU A 510 7.73 29.25 -26.95
CA LEU A 510 7.97 30.47 -27.73
C LEU A 510 6.80 30.90 -28.62
N THR A 511 5.78 30.05 -28.78
CA THR A 511 4.64 30.32 -29.67
C THR A 511 3.46 30.87 -28.87
N ASP A 512 2.98 32.07 -29.22
CA ASP A 512 1.79 32.70 -28.63
C ASP A 512 0.55 32.61 -29.54
N THR A 513 0.74 32.08 -30.75
CA THR A 513 -0.30 31.87 -31.76
C THR A 513 -0.85 30.44 -31.76
N SER A 514 -1.99 30.21 -32.43
CA SER A 514 -2.59 28.87 -32.55
C SER A 514 -1.78 27.90 -33.41
N TYR A 515 -0.85 28.39 -34.25
CA TYR A 515 0.05 27.56 -35.05
C TYR A 515 1.50 27.93 -34.77
N ILE A 516 2.37 26.91 -34.76
CA ILE A 516 3.82 27.08 -34.65
C ILE A 516 4.37 27.47 -36.03
N SER A 517 5.01 28.64 -36.08
CA SER A 517 5.50 29.24 -37.33
C SER A 517 6.76 28.57 -37.87
N TYR A 518 6.96 28.68 -39.18
CA TYR A 518 8.18 28.26 -39.86
C TYR A 518 9.43 28.95 -39.29
N GLU A 519 9.37 30.26 -39.03
CA GLU A 519 10.51 31.06 -38.55
C GLU A 519 10.99 30.61 -37.16
N ASN A 520 10.05 30.38 -36.24
CA ASN A 520 10.37 29.89 -34.89
C ASN A 520 11.00 28.49 -34.95
N THR A 521 10.45 27.63 -35.81
CA THR A 521 10.96 26.26 -36.03
C THR A 521 12.38 26.27 -36.55
N MET A 522 12.66 27.07 -37.58
CA MET A 522 13.99 27.18 -38.18
C MET A 522 15.00 27.74 -37.18
N THR A 523 14.61 28.75 -36.40
CA THR A 523 15.48 29.36 -35.39
C THR A 523 15.95 28.35 -34.33
N ILE A 524 15.04 27.50 -33.82
CA ILE A 524 15.41 26.48 -32.84
C ILE A 524 16.25 25.38 -33.47
N LEU A 525 15.91 24.92 -34.67
CA LEU A 525 16.70 23.88 -35.36
C LEU A 525 18.11 24.36 -35.73
N HIS A 526 18.31 25.64 -36.02
CA HIS A 526 19.65 26.22 -36.21
C HIS A 526 20.44 26.30 -34.90
N LYS A 527 19.80 26.75 -33.81
CA LYS A 527 20.45 26.73 -32.48
C LYS A 527 20.85 25.32 -32.07
N GLU A 528 19.98 24.36 -32.33
CA GLU A 528 20.23 22.95 -32.11
C GLU A 528 21.47 22.52 -32.92
N THR A 529 21.47 22.66 -34.24
CA THR A 529 22.63 22.25 -35.07
C THR A 529 23.95 22.93 -34.65
N ALA A 530 23.92 24.20 -34.22
CA ALA A 530 25.10 24.88 -33.68
C ALA A 530 25.66 24.20 -32.42
N VAL A 531 24.80 23.78 -31.48
CA VAL A 531 25.21 23.09 -30.24
C VAL A 531 25.86 21.72 -30.51
N TRP A 532 25.42 20.97 -31.53
CA TRP A 532 26.04 19.68 -31.89
C TRP A 532 27.23 19.78 -32.85
N ASN A 533 27.33 20.86 -33.65
CA ASN A 533 28.49 21.10 -34.50
C ASN A 533 29.70 21.62 -33.70
N ASP A 534 29.48 22.34 -32.59
CA ASP A 534 30.55 22.75 -31.68
C ASP A 534 31.15 21.57 -30.88
N THR A 535 30.41 20.47 -30.71
CA THR A 535 30.90 19.28 -29.99
C THR A 535 31.58 18.24 -30.90
N THR A 536 31.48 18.39 -32.23
CA THR A 536 32.12 17.51 -33.21
C THR A 536 33.28 18.16 -33.97
N THR A 537 33.65 19.41 -33.65
CA THR A 537 34.78 20.11 -34.28
C THR A 537 35.87 20.49 -33.30
N GLY A 538 36.48 19.46 -32.68
CA GLY A 538 37.92 19.51 -32.52
C GLY A 538 38.55 19.53 -33.90
N TYR A 539 38.92 20.72 -34.38
CA TYR A 539 39.63 20.98 -35.65
C TYR A 539 38.87 20.57 -36.93
N GLY A 540 37.95 21.43 -37.38
CA GLY A 540 37.38 21.34 -38.73
C GLY A 540 36.35 22.43 -38.96
N GLY A 541 36.80 23.63 -39.37
CA GLY A 541 35.88 24.72 -39.70
C GLY A 541 34.96 24.32 -40.85
N ASN A 542 33.66 24.53 -40.66
CA ASN A 542 32.63 24.25 -41.65
C ASN A 542 32.83 25.21 -42.84
N LEU A 543 33.32 24.69 -43.97
CA LEU A 543 33.48 25.47 -45.20
C LEU A 543 32.11 25.64 -45.86
N ASP A 544 31.67 26.89 -46.02
CA ASP A 544 30.44 27.19 -46.74
C ASP A 544 30.65 27.05 -48.25
N LEU A 545 30.12 25.96 -48.82
CA LEU A 545 30.26 25.62 -50.23
C LEU A 545 29.30 26.38 -51.16
N ASN A 546 28.40 27.22 -50.62
CA ASN A 546 27.47 28.04 -51.42
C ASN A 546 28.07 29.40 -51.86
N GLN A 547 29.39 29.56 -51.75
CA GLN A 547 30.08 30.81 -52.08
C GLN A 547 30.90 30.70 -53.38
N THR A 548 31.37 31.84 -53.89
CA THR A 548 32.27 31.86 -55.06
C THR A 548 33.57 31.10 -54.77
N LEU A 549 34.12 30.39 -55.77
CA LEU A 549 35.36 29.61 -55.64
C LEU A 549 36.52 30.42 -55.02
N SER A 550 36.59 31.73 -55.31
CA SER A 550 37.59 32.65 -54.73
C SER A 550 37.47 32.78 -53.20
N LYS A 551 36.26 32.75 -52.66
CA LYS A 551 35.97 32.91 -51.23
C LYS A 551 36.15 31.60 -50.47
N ILE A 552 35.72 30.49 -51.08
CA ILE A 552 35.98 29.13 -50.57
C ILE A 552 37.48 28.88 -50.48
N THR A 553 38.25 29.23 -51.52
CA THR A 553 39.72 29.07 -51.50
C THR A 553 40.38 29.94 -50.44
N TYR A 554 39.87 31.15 -50.19
CA TYR A 554 40.33 32.02 -49.10
C TYR A 554 40.05 31.43 -47.71
N ASP A 555 38.86 30.90 -47.47
CA ASP A 555 38.48 30.30 -46.19
C ASP A 555 39.29 29.03 -45.89
N VAL A 556 39.53 28.19 -46.91
CA VAL A 556 40.44 27.03 -46.81
C VAL A 556 41.85 27.48 -46.44
N ILE A 557 42.37 28.52 -47.12
CA ILE A 557 43.70 29.06 -46.83
C ILE A 557 43.78 29.55 -45.38
N ARG A 558 42.76 30.26 -44.90
CA ARG A 558 42.70 30.80 -43.53
C ARG A 558 42.65 29.70 -42.47
N LEU A 559 41.92 28.62 -42.73
CA LEU A 559 41.86 27.45 -41.86
C LEU A 559 43.23 26.78 -41.73
N VAL A 560 43.90 26.49 -42.86
CA VAL A 560 45.23 25.87 -42.84
C VAL A 560 46.28 26.81 -42.26
N LEU A 561 46.16 28.13 -42.47
CA LEU A 561 47.06 29.12 -41.84
C LEU A 561 46.94 29.11 -40.32
N LYS A 562 45.72 28.93 -39.79
CA LYS A 562 45.45 28.85 -38.36
C LYS A 562 45.97 27.55 -37.74
N GLU A 563 45.84 26.43 -38.45
CA GLU A 563 46.39 25.13 -38.05
C GLU A 563 47.93 25.13 -38.03
N GLU A 564 48.56 25.84 -38.97
CA GLU A 564 50.03 25.94 -39.06
C GLU A 564 50.60 27.14 -38.27
N HIS A 565 49.84 27.70 -37.32
CA HIS A 565 50.25 28.82 -36.46
C HIS A 565 50.85 30.03 -37.23
N ASN A 566 50.19 30.44 -38.32
CA ASN A 566 50.63 31.53 -39.22
C ASN A 566 51.94 31.28 -39.98
N ASN A 567 52.40 30.03 -40.10
CA ASN A 567 53.57 29.70 -40.91
C ASN A 567 53.22 29.59 -42.41
N HIS A 568 53.32 30.71 -43.12
CA HIS A 568 53.05 30.80 -44.56
C HIS A 568 53.84 29.80 -45.44
N THR A 569 55.01 29.34 -45.01
CA THR A 569 55.83 28.40 -45.79
C THR A 569 55.27 26.98 -45.70
N ASN A 570 54.91 26.53 -44.48
CA ASN A 570 54.26 25.24 -44.28
C ASN A 570 52.84 25.21 -44.84
N THR A 571 52.09 26.31 -44.70
CA THR A 571 50.74 26.41 -45.27
C THR A 571 50.77 26.28 -46.80
N ALA A 572 51.72 26.94 -47.48
CA ALA A 572 51.88 26.82 -48.93
C ALA A 572 52.23 25.39 -49.36
N TYR A 573 53.17 24.75 -48.64
CA TYR A 573 53.56 23.36 -48.89
C TYR A 573 52.39 22.39 -48.70
N ARG A 574 51.64 22.53 -47.60
CA ARG A 574 50.51 21.66 -47.26
C ARG A 574 49.34 21.80 -48.24
N LEU A 575 49.13 23.00 -48.78
CA LEU A 575 48.12 23.27 -49.80
C LEU A 575 48.59 22.94 -51.23
N GLY A 576 49.85 22.55 -51.42
CA GLY A 576 50.41 22.23 -52.74
C GLY A 576 50.53 23.44 -53.68
N ILE A 577 50.59 24.66 -53.14
CA ILE A 577 50.68 25.91 -53.91
C ILE A 577 51.99 26.66 -53.65
N SER A 578 52.41 27.50 -54.59
CA SER A 578 53.58 28.36 -54.39
C SER A 578 53.31 29.45 -53.35
N ARG A 579 54.35 29.89 -52.62
CA ARG A 579 54.24 30.97 -51.62
C ARG A 579 53.75 32.29 -52.22
N SER A 580 54.07 32.57 -53.48
CA SER A 580 53.57 33.75 -54.20
C SER A 580 52.08 33.63 -54.55
N THR A 581 51.57 32.43 -54.84
CA THR A 581 50.13 32.17 -55.04
C THR A 581 49.35 32.37 -53.75
N LEU A 582 49.84 31.83 -52.63
CA LEU A 582 49.24 32.00 -51.30
C LEU A 582 49.11 33.49 -50.95
N TRP A 583 50.19 34.27 -51.15
CA TRP A 583 50.20 35.70 -50.86
C TRP A 583 49.27 36.50 -51.78
N ARG A 584 49.19 36.14 -53.07
CA ARG A 584 48.29 36.79 -54.03
C ARG A 584 46.83 36.62 -53.64
N ILE A 585 46.43 35.42 -53.19
CA ILE A 585 45.05 35.14 -52.77
C ILE A 585 44.73 35.88 -51.47
N LEU A 586 45.66 35.89 -50.49
CA LEU A 586 45.47 36.65 -49.25
C LEU A 586 45.34 38.16 -49.50
N LYS A 587 46.12 38.72 -50.42
CA LYS A 587 46.10 40.16 -50.72
C LYS A 587 44.86 40.60 -51.50
N ALA A 588 44.37 39.77 -52.42
CA ALA A 588 43.17 40.07 -53.21
C ALA A 588 41.93 40.27 -52.32
N HIS A 589 41.81 39.50 -51.24
CA HIS A 589 40.71 39.60 -50.27
C HIS A 589 40.96 40.62 -49.14
N GLN A 590 42.20 41.11 -48.95
CA GLN A 590 42.49 42.20 -48.02
C GLN A 590 42.09 43.59 -48.55
N THR A 591 41.84 43.72 -49.85
CA THR A 591 41.42 44.97 -50.50
C THR A 591 39.90 45.10 -50.68
N GLU A 592 39.14 44.06 -50.33
CA GLU A 592 37.67 44.04 -50.42
C GLU A 592 36.96 44.24 -49.06
N ASP A 593 37.70 44.41 -47.97
CA ASP A 593 37.21 44.72 -46.61
C ASP A 593 37.43 46.18 -46.20
#